data_AF-A0A096KIJ4-F1
#
_entry.id   AF-A0A096KIJ4-F1
#
_cell.length_a   1.000
_cell.length_b   1.000
_cell.length_c   1.000
_cell.angle_alpha   90.00
_cell.angle_beta   90.00
_cell.angle_gamma   90.00
#
_symmetry.space_group_name_H-M   'P 1'
#
loop_
_entity.id
_entity.type
_entity.pdbx_description
1 polymer ?
#
loop_
_entity_poly.entity_id
_entity_poly.type
_entity_poly.pdbx_seq_one_letter_code
_entity_poly.pdbx_strand_id
1 'polypeptide(L)'
;MSRLRPHTVKASLSDEEKKAIIAIAKRHEMSEAELIRFVLCNADDLDIDFGLAEIADQKSRTEELHIRVSPEEKRIIESNADFLGVTVSSYARRVLINGKIEKIDFDHGGVEKIYHELLKQGTNLNQLAHFINAQGLSAYDETAVLMAIGCVAKSSDYAFQFLRTLERRYFTDGGDAK
;
A
#
# COMPACT_ATOMS: atom_id res chain seq x y z
N MET A 1 25.95 38.35 -4.63
CA MET A 1 25.85 36.88 -4.75
C MET A 1 24.58 36.42 -4.03
N SER A 2 23.54 36.06 -4.79
CA SER A 2 22.29 35.53 -4.24
C SER A 2 22.60 34.23 -3.50
N ARG A 3 22.38 34.20 -2.18
CA ARG A 3 22.43 32.97 -1.39
C ARG A 3 21.24 32.12 -1.83
N LEU A 4 21.46 31.18 -2.76
CA LEU A 4 20.49 30.14 -3.10
C LEU A 4 19.96 29.55 -1.79
N ARG A 5 18.65 29.65 -1.57
CA ARG A 5 18.03 29.08 -0.37
C ARG A 5 18.41 27.59 -0.34
N PRO A 6 18.91 27.07 0.79
CA PRO A 6 19.28 25.67 0.87
C PRO A 6 18.04 24.82 0.60
N HIS A 7 18.13 23.97 -0.42
CA HIS A 7 17.08 23.02 -0.76
C HIS A 7 16.94 22.06 0.42
N THR A 8 15.71 21.93 0.92
CA THR A 8 15.43 21.17 2.15
C THR A 8 14.30 20.19 1.89
N VAL A 9 14.48 18.94 2.33
CA VAL A 9 13.44 17.92 2.38
C VAL A 9 12.97 17.80 3.83
N LYS A 10 11.65 17.72 4.00
CA LYS A 10 11.02 17.53 5.31
C LYS A 10 10.32 16.19 5.39
N ALA A 11 10.56 15.44 6.46
CA ALA A 11 9.84 14.22 6.80
C ALA A 11 9.40 14.28 8.26
N SER A 12 8.17 13.85 8.55
CA SER A 12 7.68 13.73 9.93
C SER A 12 7.81 12.27 10.36
N LEU A 13 8.45 12.03 11.52
CA LEU A 13 8.75 10.70 12.02
C LEU A 13 8.32 10.55 13.49
N SER A 14 8.19 9.32 13.98
CA SER A 14 8.06 9.01 15.41
C SER A 14 9.41 8.95 16.11
N ASP A 15 9.39 8.96 17.44
CA ASP A 15 10.60 8.87 18.27
C ASP A 15 11.33 7.53 18.04
N GLU A 16 10.59 6.44 17.83
CA GLU A 16 11.13 5.11 17.49
C GLU A 16 11.78 5.10 16.10
N GLU A 17 11.09 5.64 15.09
CA GLU A 17 11.59 5.73 13.71
C GLU A 17 12.92 6.50 13.69
N LYS A 18 13.00 7.61 14.43
CA LYS A 18 14.24 8.40 14.54
C LYS A 18 15.37 7.64 15.24
N LYS A 19 15.09 6.92 16.34
CA LYS A 19 16.11 6.11 17.03
C LYS A 19 16.69 5.02 16.12
N ALA A 20 15.86 4.40 15.29
CA ALA A 20 16.31 3.39 14.33
C ALA A 20 17.26 3.99 13.29
N ILE A 21 16.91 5.14 12.70
CA ILE A 21 17.77 5.86 11.75
C ILE A 21 19.14 6.19 12.38
N ILE A 22 19.15 6.67 13.63
CA ILE A 22 20.39 6.98 14.37
C ILE A 22 21.25 5.73 14.56
N ALA A 23 20.64 4.60 14.92
CA ALA A 23 21.36 3.34 15.14
C ALA A 23 22.01 2.83 13.85
N ILE A 24 21.31 2.95 12.72
CA ILE A 24 21.82 2.55 11.40
C ILE A 24 22.94 3.50 10.96
N ALA A 25 22.77 4.81 11.12
CA ALA A 25 23.81 5.79 10.78
C ALA A 25 25.13 5.49 11.52
N LYS A 26 25.03 5.18 12.82
CA LYS A 26 26.20 4.76 13.63
C LYS A 26 26.83 3.45 13.15
N ARG A 27 26.02 2.46 12.76
CA ARG A 27 26.51 1.17 12.24
C ARG A 27 27.33 1.33 10.96
N HIS A 28 26.95 2.27 10.11
CA HIS A 28 27.60 2.53 8.83
C HIS A 28 28.67 3.63 8.88
N GLU A 29 29.00 4.15 10.07
CA GLU A 29 29.97 5.25 10.25
C GLU A 29 29.61 6.52 9.46
N MET A 30 28.31 6.73 9.21
CA MET A 30 27.77 7.89 8.47
C MET A 30 27.09 8.87 9.42
N SER A 31 27.03 10.15 9.03
CA SER A 31 26.10 11.07 9.68
C SER A 31 24.65 10.75 9.31
N GLU A 32 23.71 11.08 10.20
CA GLU A 32 22.26 10.90 9.95
C GLU A 32 21.84 11.53 8.61
N ALA A 33 22.32 12.75 8.32
CA ALA A 33 21.99 13.46 7.09
C ALA A 33 22.58 12.79 5.84
N GLU A 34 23.77 12.18 5.94
CA GLU A 34 24.38 11.46 4.81
C GLU A 34 23.65 10.16 4.52
N LEU A 35 23.32 9.39 5.56
CA LEU A 35 22.51 8.18 5.42
C LEU A 35 21.16 8.52 4.77
N ILE A 36 20.46 9.54 5.28
CA ILE A 36 19.15 9.92 4.75
C ILE A 36 19.25 10.35 3.29
N ARG A 37 20.23 11.17 2.90
CA ARG A 37 20.43 11.53 1.48
C ARG A 37 20.69 10.32 0.60
N PHE A 38 21.58 9.43 1.06
CA PHE A 38 21.94 8.24 0.32
C PHE A 38 20.73 7.34 0.08
N VAL A 39 19.93 7.09 1.13
CA VAL A 39 18.74 6.23 1.03
C VAL A 39 17.66 6.87 0.17
N LEU A 40 17.42 8.17 0.30
CA LEU A 40 16.41 8.88 -0.51
C LEU A 40 16.73 8.94 -2.00
N CYS A 41 18.01 8.97 -2.37
CA CYS A 41 18.43 9.02 -3.77
C CYS A 41 18.57 7.63 -4.41
N ASN A 42 18.80 6.58 -3.63
CA ASN A 42 19.08 5.23 -4.13
C ASN A 42 18.04 4.20 -3.67
N ALA A 43 16.81 4.63 -3.34
CA ALA A 43 15.78 3.77 -2.77
C ALA A 43 15.45 2.54 -3.64
N ASP A 44 15.62 2.64 -4.96
CA ASP A 44 15.34 1.54 -5.90
C ASP A 44 16.41 0.43 -5.86
N ASP A 45 17.65 0.78 -5.48
CA ASP A 45 18.82 -0.11 -5.45
C ASP A 45 19.13 -0.66 -4.05
N LEU A 46 18.38 -0.22 -3.02
CA LEU A 46 18.65 -0.56 -1.63
C LEU A 46 17.70 -1.64 -1.12
N ASP A 47 18.23 -2.83 -0.88
CA ASP A 47 17.56 -3.90 -0.12
C ASP A 47 17.78 -3.70 1.39
N ILE A 48 17.47 -2.50 1.90
CA ILE A 48 17.56 -2.19 3.33
C ILE A 48 16.16 -2.24 3.91
N ASP A 49 15.81 -3.38 4.52
CA ASP A 49 14.65 -3.45 5.40
C ASP A 49 15.00 -2.76 6.73
N PHE A 50 14.37 -1.60 6.97
CA PHE A 50 14.51 -0.88 8.23
C PHE A 50 13.75 -1.57 9.38
N GLY A 51 12.92 -2.58 9.10
CA GLY A 51 12.21 -3.38 10.10
C GLY A 51 11.13 -2.60 10.86
N LEU A 52 10.68 -1.46 10.31
CA LEU A 52 9.73 -0.54 10.96
C LEU A 52 8.31 -0.61 10.38
N ALA A 53 8.03 -1.57 9.48
CA ALA A 53 6.72 -1.70 8.83
C ALA A 53 5.56 -1.80 9.84
N GLU A 54 5.79 -2.43 11.00
CA GLU A 54 4.79 -2.56 12.08
C GLU A 54 4.53 -1.26 12.86
N ILE A 55 5.37 -0.22 12.70
CA ILE A 55 5.28 1.05 13.44
C ILE A 55 4.57 2.15 12.61
N ALA A 56 4.26 1.86 11.33
CA ALA A 56 3.68 2.83 10.39
C ALA A 56 2.32 3.43 10.81
N ASP A 57 1.58 2.76 11.72
CA ASP A 57 0.23 3.14 12.17
C ASP A 57 0.20 4.01 13.45
N GLN A 58 1.34 4.48 13.96
CA GLN A 58 1.33 5.43 15.09
C GLN A 58 0.71 6.79 14.70
N LYS A 59 -0.41 7.13 15.36
CA LYS A 59 -1.25 8.32 15.08
C LYS A 59 -0.63 9.67 15.48
N SER A 60 0.42 9.71 16.30
CA SER A 60 1.01 10.97 16.75
C SER A 60 2.41 11.17 16.18
N ARG A 61 2.51 12.05 15.18
CA ARG A 61 3.78 12.49 14.60
C ARG A 61 4.24 13.74 15.35
N THR A 62 5.20 13.57 16.23
CA THR A 62 5.69 14.63 17.11
C THR A 62 6.98 15.28 16.62
N GLU A 63 7.70 14.64 15.71
CA GLU A 63 9.00 15.13 15.24
C GLU A 63 9.05 15.48 13.75
N GLU A 64 9.78 16.56 13.41
CA GLU A 64 10.10 16.97 12.04
C GLU A 64 11.62 16.86 11.78
N LEU A 65 11.98 16.18 10.70
CA LEU A 65 13.35 16.06 10.20
C LEU A 65 13.54 16.96 8.99
N HIS A 66 14.57 17.81 9.05
CA HIS A 66 14.95 18.74 8.00
C HIS A 66 16.32 18.37 7.44
N ILE A 67 16.35 17.82 6.23
CA ILE A 67 17.61 17.47 5.56
C ILE A 67 17.92 18.49 4.48
N ARG A 68 19.12 19.07 4.53
CA ARG A 68 19.64 19.87 3.42
C ARG A 68 20.14 18.93 2.32
N VAL A 69 19.66 19.18 1.12
CA VAL A 69 19.98 18.43 -0.09
C VAL A 69 20.58 19.34 -1.14
N SER A 70 21.38 18.77 -2.03
CA SER A 70 21.83 19.42 -3.25
C SER A 70 20.66 19.60 -4.23
N PRO A 71 20.76 20.52 -5.21
CA PRO A 71 19.74 20.66 -6.25
C PRO A 71 19.51 19.36 -7.04
N GLU A 72 20.56 18.56 -7.23
CA GLU A 72 20.48 17.31 -7.99
C GLU A 72 19.80 16.21 -7.18
N GLU A 73 20.19 16.05 -5.91
CA GLU A 73 19.51 15.14 -4.98
C GLU A 73 18.02 15.48 -4.88
N LYS A 74 17.69 16.77 -4.81
CA LYS A 74 16.29 17.21 -4.76
C LYS A 74 15.50 16.78 -5.99
N ARG A 75 16.07 16.91 -7.19
CA ARG A 75 15.41 16.49 -8.45
C ARG A 75 15.15 14.99 -8.48
N ILE A 76 16.11 14.19 -8.03
CA ILE A 76 15.95 12.72 -7.96
C ILE A 76 14.79 12.38 -7.01
N ILE A 77 14.78 13.00 -5.82
CA ILE A 77 13.72 12.77 -4.82
C ILE A 77 12.35 13.20 -5.34
N GLU A 78 12.25 14.35 -6.02
CA GLU A 78 11.00 14.81 -6.65
C GLU A 78 10.55 13.86 -7.76
N SER A 79 11.46 13.43 -8.63
CA SER A 79 11.18 12.46 -9.70
C SER A 79 10.68 11.11 -9.16
N ASN A 80 11.30 10.59 -8.09
CA ASN A 80 10.90 9.32 -7.48
C ASN A 80 9.54 9.43 -6.79
N ALA A 81 9.27 10.56 -6.12
CA ALA A 81 7.98 10.83 -5.50
C ALA A 81 6.86 10.94 -6.56
N ASP A 82 7.12 11.64 -7.67
CA ASP A 82 6.19 11.80 -8.78
C ASP A 82 5.91 10.46 -9.48
N PHE A 83 6.94 9.63 -9.68
CA PHE A 83 6.79 8.28 -10.24
C PHE A 83 5.83 7.41 -9.41
N LEU A 84 5.93 7.50 -8.09
CA LEU A 84 5.06 6.82 -7.12
C LEU A 84 3.72 7.54 -6.90
N GLY A 85 3.52 8.73 -7.44
CA GLY A 85 2.29 9.52 -7.29
C GLY A 85 2.05 10.01 -5.85
N VAL A 86 3.12 10.25 -5.08
CA VAL A 86 3.03 10.70 -3.68
C VAL A 86 3.78 12.02 -3.48
N THR A 87 3.52 12.73 -2.38
CA THR A 87 4.28 13.94 -2.04
C THR A 87 5.71 13.59 -1.63
N VAL A 88 6.66 14.52 -1.82
CA VAL A 88 8.06 14.36 -1.39
C VAL A 88 8.18 13.97 0.09
N SER A 89 7.37 14.55 0.97
CA SER A 89 7.38 14.20 2.40
C SER A 89 6.85 12.79 2.67
N SER A 90 5.84 12.34 1.91
CA SER A 90 5.31 10.98 2.00
C SER A 90 6.32 9.96 1.48
N TYR A 91 6.95 10.26 0.34
CA TYR A 91 8.03 9.46 -0.23
C TYR A 91 9.18 9.33 0.79
N ALA A 92 9.69 10.45 1.28
CA ALA A 92 10.82 10.45 2.20
C ALA A 92 10.55 9.63 3.46
N ARG A 93 9.35 9.76 4.04
CA ARG A 93 8.96 8.93 5.19
C ARG A 93 8.90 7.45 4.83
N ARG A 94 8.21 7.09 3.73
CA ARG A 94 8.07 5.69 3.31
C ARG A 94 9.44 5.04 3.06
N VAL A 95 10.37 5.77 2.46
CA VAL A 95 11.72 5.27 2.17
C VAL A 95 12.50 5.06 3.48
N LEU A 96 12.37 6.00 4.42
CA LEU A 96 13.07 5.92 5.72
C LEU A 96 12.51 4.84 6.66
N ILE A 97 11.27 4.39 6.46
CA ILE A 97 10.61 3.37 7.29
C ILE A 97 10.66 1.98 6.64
N ASN A 98 10.45 1.90 5.32
CA ASN A 98 10.28 0.64 4.60
C ASN A 98 11.47 0.32 3.70
N GLY A 99 12.39 1.25 3.49
CA GLY A 99 13.48 1.09 2.52
C GLY A 99 12.96 1.17 1.09
N LYS A 100 13.13 0.07 0.34
CA LYS A 100 12.68 -0.02 -1.05
C LYS A 100 11.16 0.18 -1.15
N ILE A 101 10.73 1.10 -2.01
CA ILE A 101 9.30 1.32 -2.29
C ILE A 101 9.02 0.92 -3.73
N GLU A 102 8.19 -0.10 -3.90
CA GLU A 102 7.73 -0.50 -5.22
C GLU A 102 6.37 0.11 -5.53
N LYS A 103 6.20 0.53 -6.79
CA LYS A 103 4.89 0.92 -7.30
C LYS A 103 4.09 -0.34 -7.60
N ILE A 104 3.11 -0.64 -6.76
CA ILE A 104 2.13 -1.68 -7.05
C ILE A 104 1.15 -1.11 -8.09
N ASP A 105 1.21 -1.61 -9.31
CA ASP A 105 0.23 -1.31 -10.36
C ASP A 105 -1.07 -2.08 -10.08
N PHE A 106 -1.90 -1.48 -9.21
CA PHE A 106 -3.15 -2.07 -8.73
C PHE A 106 -4.34 -1.46 -9.49
N ASP A 107 -5.02 -2.29 -10.29
CA ASP A 107 -6.25 -1.90 -11.00
C ASP A 107 -7.43 -1.75 -10.02
N HIS A 108 -7.53 -0.56 -9.42
CA HIS A 108 -8.62 -0.20 -8.53
C HIS A 108 -9.99 -0.31 -9.21
N GLY A 109 -10.08 0.02 -10.51
CA GLY A 109 -11.34 -0.02 -11.26
C GLY A 109 -11.84 -1.45 -11.47
N GLY A 110 -10.93 -2.41 -11.67
CA GLY A 110 -11.25 -3.84 -11.68
C GLY A 110 -11.84 -4.33 -10.36
N VAL A 111 -11.25 -3.92 -9.23
CA VAL A 111 -11.73 -4.29 -7.89
C VAL A 111 -13.10 -3.70 -7.58
N GLU A 112 -13.31 -2.42 -7.88
CA GLU A 112 -14.61 -1.77 -7.65
C GLU A 112 -15.73 -2.46 -8.43
N LYS A 113 -15.48 -2.90 -9.66
CA LYS A 113 -16.45 -3.66 -10.46
C LYS A 113 -16.81 -4.98 -9.79
N ILE A 114 -15.81 -5.75 -9.35
CA ILE A 114 -16.03 -7.02 -8.63
C ILE A 114 -16.83 -6.77 -7.34
N TYR A 115 -16.46 -5.75 -6.58
CA TYR A 115 -17.16 -5.37 -5.35
C TYR A 115 -18.63 -5.01 -5.61
N HIS A 116 -18.91 -4.21 -6.65
CA HIS A 116 -20.28 -3.85 -7.02
C HIS A 116 -21.11 -5.05 -7.49
N GLU A 117 -20.53 -5.99 -8.21
CA GLU A 117 -21.22 -7.22 -8.60
C GLU A 117 -21.56 -8.08 -7.38
N LEU A 118 -20.60 -8.28 -6.46
CA LEU A 118 -20.82 -9.02 -5.22
C LEU A 118 -21.92 -8.39 -4.36
N LEU A 119 -21.96 -7.06 -4.24
CA LEU A 119 -23.04 -6.35 -3.55
C LEU A 119 -24.42 -6.59 -4.17
N LYS A 120 -24.52 -6.57 -5.50
CA LYS A 120 -25.78 -6.87 -6.21
C LYS A 120 -26.23 -8.29 -5.94
N GLN A 121 -25.32 -9.26 -5.98
CA GLN A 121 -25.65 -10.66 -5.70
C GLN A 121 -26.07 -10.86 -4.24
N GLY A 122 -25.40 -10.23 -3.27
CA GLY A 122 -25.81 -10.25 -1.87
C GLY A 122 -27.22 -9.65 -1.66
N THR A 123 -27.53 -8.57 -2.39
CA THR A 123 -28.88 -7.97 -2.37
C THR A 123 -29.94 -8.94 -2.91
N ASN A 124 -29.66 -9.62 -4.02
CA ASN A 124 -30.56 -10.62 -4.61
C ASN A 124 -30.82 -11.80 -3.66
N LEU A 125 -29.76 -12.30 -3.00
CA LEU A 125 -29.88 -13.36 -2.00
C LEU A 125 -30.70 -12.92 -0.78
N ASN A 126 -30.51 -11.68 -0.32
CA ASN A 126 -31.28 -11.15 0.80
C ASN A 126 -32.78 -11.02 0.45
N GLN A 127 -33.09 -10.59 -0.77
CA GLN A 127 -34.47 -10.53 -1.27
C GLN A 127 -35.09 -11.93 -1.35
N LEU A 128 -34.32 -12.92 -1.82
CA LEU A 128 -34.75 -14.32 -1.85
C LEU A 128 -35.08 -14.82 -0.43
N ALA A 129 -34.18 -14.59 0.53
CA ALA A 129 -34.39 -14.99 1.92
C ALA A 129 -35.63 -14.34 2.53
N HIS A 130 -35.84 -13.04 2.29
CA HIS A 130 -37.03 -12.32 2.76
C HIS A 130 -38.32 -12.86 2.16
N PHE A 131 -38.34 -13.18 0.86
CA PHE A 131 -39.51 -13.75 0.21
C PHE A 131 -39.82 -15.16 0.74
N ILE A 132 -38.81 -16.03 0.90
CA ILE A 132 -38.98 -17.36 1.52
C ILE A 132 -39.61 -17.23 2.90
N ASN A 133 -39.09 -16.31 3.72
CA ASN A 133 -39.61 -16.07 5.07
C ASN A 133 -41.06 -15.56 5.08
N ALA A 134 -41.49 -14.84 4.04
CA ALA A 134 -42.82 -14.24 3.96
C ALA A 134 -43.88 -15.16 3.33
N GLN A 135 -43.54 -15.93 2.29
CA GLN A 135 -44.51 -16.69 1.48
C GLN A 135 -44.38 -18.22 1.63
N GLY A 136 -43.31 -18.70 2.26
CA GLY A 136 -43.01 -20.12 2.37
C GLY A 136 -42.52 -20.74 1.06
N LEU A 137 -41.98 -21.97 1.14
CA LEU A 137 -41.35 -22.65 0.01
C LEU A 137 -42.31 -23.00 -1.14
N SER A 138 -43.62 -23.09 -0.85
CA SER A 138 -44.65 -23.53 -1.80
C SER A 138 -45.02 -22.51 -2.87
N ALA A 139 -44.59 -21.26 -2.73
CA ALA A 139 -44.89 -20.16 -3.66
C ALA A 139 -43.79 -19.94 -4.73
N TYR A 140 -42.75 -20.80 -4.79
CA TYR A 140 -41.54 -20.55 -5.56
C TYR A 140 -41.45 -21.23 -6.94
N ASP A 141 -40.79 -20.53 -7.87
CA ASP A 141 -40.22 -21.10 -9.09
C ASP A 141 -38.78 -21.56 -8.84
N GLU A 142 -38.59 -22.88 -8.82
CA GLU A 142 -37.30 -23.56 -8.64
C GLU A 142 -36.24 -23.10 -9.67
N THR A 143 -36.67 -22.77 -10.88
CA THR A 143 -35.80 -22.32 -11.98
C THR A 143 -35.13 -20.99 -11.65
N ALA A 144 -35.89 -20.04 -11.09
CA ALA A 144 -35.40 -18.72 -10.72
C ALA A 144 -34.39 -18.79 -9.56
N VAL A 145 -34.61 -19.70 -8.60
CA VAL A 145 -33.70 -19.95 -7.47
C VAL A 145 -32.38 -20.51 -7.96
N LEU A 146 -32.42 -21.55 -8.81
CA LEU A 146 -31.22 -22.17 -9.37
C LEU A 146 -30.41 -21.18 -10.23
N MET A 147 -31.07 -20.30 -10.98
CA MET A 147 -30.39 -19.21 -11.70
C MET A 147 -29.70 -18.23 -10.74
N ALA A 148 -30.39 -17.78 -9.69
CA ALA A 148 -29.82 -16.82 -8.73
C ALA A 148 -28.59 -17.40 -8.01
N ILE A 149 -28.68 -18.65 -7.55
CA ILE A 149 -27.56 -19.37 -6.93
C ILE A 149 -26.42 -19.56 -7.93
N GLY A 150 -26.72 -19.91 -9.17
CA GLY A 150 -25.73 -20.04 -10.24
C GLY A 150 -24.99 -18.75 -10.55
N CYS A 151 -25.67 -17.60 -10.52
CA CYS A 151 -25.06 -16.28 -10.68
C CYS A 151 -24.12 -15.94 -9.51
N VAL A 152 -24.54 -16.20 -8.27
CA VAL A 152 -23.71 -16.00 -7.08
C VAL A 152 -22.44 -16.84 -7.13
N ALA A 153 -22.57 -18.13 -7.51
CA ALA A 153 -21.44 -19.04 -7.63
C ALA A 153 -20.42 -18.53 -8.67
N LYS A 154 -20.89 -18.05 -9.83
CA LYS A 154 -20.02 -17.47 -10.87
C LYS A 154 -19.31 -16.21 -10.40
N SER A 155 -20.01 -15.26 -9.78
CA SER A 155 -19.38 -14.03 -9.26
C SER A 155 -18.35 -14.34 -8.16
N SER A 156 -18.62 -15.35 -7.33
CA SER A 156 -17.66 -15.81 -6.32
C SER A 156 -16.41 -16.44 -6.94
N ASP A 157 -16.57 -17.22 -8.02
CA ASP A 157 -15.44 -17.80 -8.76
C ASP A 157 -14.59 -16.71 -9.43
N TYR A 158 -15.21 -15.68 -10.03
CA TYR A 158 -14.48 -14.53 -10.59
C TYR A 158 -13.66 -13.78 -9.52
N ALA A 159 -14.26 -13.51 -8.36
CA ALA A 159 -13.55 -12.88 -7.25
C ALA A 159 -12.37 -13.73 -6.78
N PHE A 160 -12.56 -15.05 -6.68
CA PHE A 160 -11.50 -15.98 -6.28
C PHE A 160 -10.34 -16.02 -7.29
N GLN A 161 -10.64 -16.09 -8.59
CA GLN A 161 -9.62 -16.07 -9.63
C GLN A 161 -8.85 -14.74 -9.67
N PHE A 162 -9.54 -13.62 -9.43
CA PHE A 162 -8.90 -12.32 -9.31
C PHE A 162 -7.93 -12.27 -8.12
N LEU A 163 -8.36 -12.73 -6.93
CA LEU A 163 -7.50 -12.80 -5.75
C LEU A 163 -6.28 -13.70 -5.98
N ARG A 164 -6.44 -14.87 -6.61
CA ARG A 164 -5.30 -15.72 -6.99
C ARG A 164 -4.33 -15.06 -7.95
N THR A 165 -4.83 -14.21 -8.85
CA THR A 165 -3.98 -13.47 -9.80
C THR A 165 -3.16 -12.41 -9.06
N LEU A 166 -3.76 -11.72 -8.09
CA LEU A 166 -3.04 -10.79 -7.22
C LEU A 166 -2.01 -11.50 -6.34
N GLU A 167 -2.37 -12.63 -5.74
CA GLU A 167 -1.47 -13.46 -4.93
C GLU A 167 -0.24 -13.89 -5.74
N ARG A 168 -0.42 -14.39 -6.96
CA ARG A 168 0.69 -14.76 -7.84
C ARG A 168 1.54 -13.58 -8.31
N ARG A 169 0.96 -12.39 -8.42
CA ARG A 169 1.66 -11.21 -8.96
C ARG A 169 2.45 -10.47 -7.89
N TYR A 170 2.00 -10.53 -6.63
CA TYR A 170 2.55 -9.69 -5.56
C TYR A 170 2.98 -10.47 -4.30
N PHE A 171 2.69 -11.78 -4.20
CA PHE A 171 3.02 -12.61 -3.04
C PHE A 171 3.87 -13.85 -3.38
N THR A 172 4.65 -13.82 -4.47
CA THR A 172 5.69 -14.84 -4.71
C THR A 172 6.91 -14.58 -3.83
N ASP A 173 6.75 -14.82 -2.53
CA ASP A 173 7.80 -15.28 -1.59
C ASP A 173 7.24 -15.41 -0.17
N GLY A 174 6.13 -16.14 -0.05
CA GLY A 174 5.55 -16.56 1.21
C GLY A 174 5.80 -18.04 1.48
N GLY A 175 7.07 -18.44 1.54
CA GLY A 175 7.52 -19.68 2.20
C GLY A 175 7.03 -21.00 1.61
N ASP A 176 7.78 -21.55 0.65
CA ASP A 176 7.99 -23.00 0.64
C ASP A 176 8.73 -23.38 1.93
N ALA A 177 7.98 -23.64 2.99
CA ALA A 177 8.45 -24.47 4.08
C ALA A 177 8.51 -25.91 3.55
N LYS A 178 9.66 -26.27 2.98
CA LYS A 178 10.13 -27.65 2.88
C LYS A 178 11.56 -27.74 3.38
#